data_AF-A0A3D0XXP5-F1
#
_entry.id   AF-A0A3D0XXP5-F1
#
_cell.length_a   1.000
_cell.length_b   1.000
_cell.length_c   1.000
_cell.angle_alpha   90.00
_cell.angle_beta   90.00
_cell.angle_gamma   90.00
#
_symmetry.space_group_name_H-M   'P 1'
#
loop_
_entity.id
_entity.type
_entity.pdbx_description
1 polymer ?
#
loop_
_entity_poly.entity_id
_entity_poly.type
_entity_poly.pdbx_seq_one_letter_code
_entity_poly.pdbx_strand_id
1 'polypeptide(L)'
;MEKIINIISEELKVKTFQVENAIKLIDEGNTIPFIARYRKEATGGLSDEQLRVLGERLTYLRNLEQRKEEIIKSIEEQGKLTDEIIQATAMATTLAEVEDIYRPYKQKKKTRATVAKAKGLEPLAEIIIKQEETKPINEIAKEYINIDSLSEEDLKNKDKVVKTAEDAIQGALDIIAEDISDNADFRKKIKRICYREGLISTKATNPDEKSNYEMYYDYSELVFRIPSHRILAINRGEKEEFLKVKIDKKEDKIIYNLERQIIKGQTQFTQMLKDTILDSFKRLIEPSIDREIRSDLTEKAEEKAIKVFGQNAKQLLLGAPIKGKTVMGFDPAYRTGCKIAVIDETGKVLDISTVYPTAPQNDVEGAKKELLKLIKKDKIDMISIGNGTASRESESFVSDMIKEADHEVNYVIVSEAGASVYSASKLATEEYPDINVSIRGAISIARRLQDPLAELVKIDPKAIGVGQYQHDVNQKRLAESLTGVVEDAVNKVGVDVNT
;
A
#
# COMPACT_ATOMS: atom_id res chain seq x y z
N MET A 1 -1.55 17.33 -23.24
CA MET A 1 -1.05 16.06 -23.84
C MET A 1 0.42 16.14 -24.21
N GLU A 2 0.87 17.13 -24.99
CA GLU A 2 2.27 17.29 -25.41
C GLU A 2 3.28 17.29 -24.25
N LYS A 3 2.97 17.98 -23.14
CA LYS A 3 3.77 17.94 -21.91
C LYS A 3 3.94 16.54 -21.32
N ILE A 4 2.88 15.72 -21.34
CA ILE A 4 2.91 14.33 -20.86
C ILE A 4 3.83 13.49 -21.74
N ILE A 5 3.73 13.65 -23.07
CA ILE A 5 4.59 12.96 -24.02
C ILE A 5 6.07 13.26 -23.76
N ASN A 6 6.42 14.53 -23.58
CA ASN A 6 7.80 14.94 -23.33
C ASN A 6 8.36 14.37 -22.01
N ILE A 7 7.57 14.44 -20.93
CA ILE A 7 7.98 13.87 -19.62
C ILE A 7 8.26 12.37 -19.74
N ILE A 8 7.33 11.61 -20.33
CA ILE A 8 7.49 10.15 -20.47
C ILE A 8 8.69 9.83 -21.39
N SER A 9 8.88 10.61 -22.46
CA SER A 9 10.00 10.45 -23.38
C SER A 9 11.35 10.59 -22.67
N GLU A 10 11.47 11.60 -21.79
CA GLU A 10 12.67 11.84 -20.99
C GLU A 10 12.88 10.77 -19.92
N GLU A 11 11.82 10.41 -19.17
CA GLU A 11 11.87 9.39 -18.12
C GLU A 11 12.30 8.01 -18.66
N LEU A 12 11.75 7.61 -19.81
CA LEU A 12 12.05 6.32 -20.45
C LEU A 12 13.28 6.37 -21.36
N LYS A 13 13.84 7.56 -21.62
CA LYS A 13 14.93 7.79 -22.57
C LYS A 13 14.61 7.24 -23.97
N VAL A 14 13.38 7.48 -24.43
CA VAL A 14 12.87 7.09 -25.75
C VAL A 14 12.54 8.33 -26.57
N LYS A 15 12.20 8.17 -27.85
CA LYS A 15 11.83 9.30 -28.71
C LYS A 15 10.35 9.66 -28.53
N THR A 16 10.01 10.94 -28.67
CA THR A 16 8.64 11.46 -28.48
C THR A 16 7.61 10.76 -29.37
N PHE A 17 7.94 10.50 -30.64
CA PHE A 17 7.04 9.79 -31.55
C PHE A 17 6.68 8.37 -31.06
N GLN A 18 7.60 7.70 -30.35
CA GLN A 18 7.36 6.35 -29.81
C GLN A 18 6.31 6.40 -28.71
N VAL A 19 6.40 7.42 -27.85
CA VAL A 19 5.44 7.67 -26.77
C VAL A 19 4.08 8.05 -27.33
N GLU A 20 4.05 8.97 -28.30
CA GLU A 20 2.80 9.42 -28.94
C GLU A 20 2.04 8.25 -29.59
N ASN A 21 2.74 7.42 -30.37
CA ASN A 21 2.14 6.25 -31.00
C ASN A 21 1.69 5.20 -29.96
N ALA A 22 2.47 4.99 -28.89
CA ALA A 22 2.06 4.08 -27.82
C ALA A 22 0.80 4.58 -27.09
N ILE A 23 0.73 5.88 -26.76
CA ILE A 23 -0.46 6.50 -26.14
C ILE A 23 -1.69 6.31 -27.03
N LYS A 24 -1.55 6.59 -28.33
CA LYS A 24 -2.66 6.42 -29.28
C LYS A 24 -3.19 4.99 -29.27
N LEU A 25 -2.30 3.99 -29.31
CA LEU A 25 -2.70 2.59 -29.27
C LEU A 25 -3.37 2.22 -27.94
N ILE A 26 -2.87 2.73 -26.81
CA ILE A 26 -3.49 2.51 -25.49
C ILE A 26 -4.89 3.14 -25.44
N ASP A 27 -5.06 4.36 -25.96
CA ASP A 27 -6.34 5.07 -25.99
C ASP A 27 -7.37 4.41 -26.92
N GLU A 28 -6.89 3.73 -27.97
CA GLU A 28 -7.71 2.86 -28.84
C GLU A 28 -8.12 1.54 -28.16
N GLY A 29 -7.70 1.31 -26.90
CA GLY A 29 -8.03 0.13 -26.12
C GLY A 29 -7.12 -1.08 -26.36
N ASN A 30 -5.99 -0.90 -27.06
CA ASN A 30 -5.04 -1.99 -27.25
C ASN A 30 -4.30 -2.30 -25.93
N THR A 31 -4.16 -3.59 -25.61
CA THR A 31 -3.43 -4.02 -24.42
C THR A 31 -1.92 -3.86 -24.59
N ILE A 32 -1.19 -3.70 -23.48
CA ILE A 32 0.28 -3.61 -23.49
C ILE A 32 0.93 -4.81 -24.21
N PRO A 33 0.53 -6.08 -23.92
CA PRO A 33 1.07 -7.23 -24.65
C PRO A 33 0.78 -7.20 -26.15
N PHE A 34 -0.41 -6.73 -26.56
CA PHE A 34 -0.75 -6.60 -27.98
C PHE A 34 0.15 -5.59 -28.68
N ILE A 35 0.36 -4.42 -28.05
CA ILE A 35 1.23 -3.36 -28.59
C ILE A 35 2.67 -3.87 -28.71
N ALA A 36 3.18 -4.48 -27.63
CA ALA A 36 4.54 -4.99 -27.56
C ALA A 36 4.82 -6.08 -28.62
N ARG A 37 3.81 -6.87 -29.00
CA ARG A 37 3.96 -8.00 -29.93
C ARG A 37 3.66 -7.64 -31.38
N TYR A 38 2.57 -6.90 -31.63
CA TYR A 38 2.02 -6.68 -32.97
C TYR A 38 2.11 -5.22 -33.47
N ARG A 39 2.57 -4.29 -32.63
CA ARG A 39 2.73 -2.86 -32.97
C ARG A 39 4.15 -2.35 -32.68
N LYS A 40 5.15 -3.24 -32.78
CA LYS A 40 6.56 -2.89 -32.60
C LYS A 40 7.01 -1.80 -33.56
N GLU A 41 6.65 -1.90 -34.83
CA GLU A 41 7.05 -0.90 -35.83
C GLU A 41 6.43 0.48 -35.53
N ALA A 42 5.13 0.51 -35.19
CA ALA A 42 4.42 1.73 -34.83
C ALA A 42 5.04 2.43 -33.60
N THR A 43 5.52 1.66 -32.62
CA THR A 43 6.15 2.20 -31.41
C THR A 43 7.68 2.35 -31.52
N GLY A 44 8.27 2.07 -32.68
CA GLY A 44 9.74 2.09 -32.85
C GLY A 44 10.48 1.06 -31.99
N GLY A 45 9.82 -0.04 -31.62
CA GLY A 45 10.42 -1.18 -30.91
C GLY A 45 10.46 -1.04 -29.39
N LEU A 46 9.51 -0.32 -28.76
CA LEU A 46 9.42 -0.28 -27.30
C LEU A 46 9.27 -1.69 -26.73
N SER A 47 10.03 -1.99 -25.67
CA SER A 47 9.90 -3.25 -24.95
C SER A 47 8.61 -3.30 -24.13
N ASP A 48 8.19 -4.51 -23.77
CA ASP A 48 7.04 -4.74 -22.89
C ASP A 48 7.18 -3.99 -21.55
N GLU A 49 8.39 -4.01 -20.97
CA GLU A 49 8.71 -3.26 -19.74
C GLU A 49 8.58 -1.74 -19.94
N GLN A 50 9.07 -1.21 -21.08
CA GLN A 50 8.94 0.22 -21.39
C GLN A 50 7.47 0.62 -21.58
N LEU A 51 6.67 -0.20 -22.26
CA LEU A 51 5.25 0.06 -22.49
C LEU A 51 4.44 0.00 -21.19
N ARG A 52 4.79 -0.90 -20.26
CA ARG A 52 4.14 -0.98 -18.94
C ARG A 52 4.43 0.27 -18.11
N VAL A 53 5.70 0.68 -18.01
CA VAL A 53 6.07 1.92 -17.32
C VAL A 53 5.41 3.13 -18.00
N LEU A 54 5.34 3.15 -19.34
CA LEU A 54 4.63 4.18 -20.08
C LEU A 54 3.15 4.26 -19.69
N GLY A 55 2.44 3.13 -19.64
CA GLY A 55 1.03 3.09 -19.26
C GLY A 55 0.77 3.58 -17.83
N GLU A 56 1.60 3.15 -16.88
CA GLU A 56 1.55 3.60 -15.48
C GLU A 56 1.80 5.11 -15.37
N ARG A 57 2.86 5.61 -16.02
CA ARG A 57 3.19 7.04 -16.04
C ARG A 57 2.14 7.88 -16.75
N LEU A 58 1.61 7.40 -17.87
CA LEU A 58 0.51 8.06 -18.58
C LEU A 58 -0.70 8.25 -17.67
N THR A 59 -1.08 7.20 -16.94
CA THR A 59 -2.20 7.23 -15.99
C THR A 59 -1.94 8.23 -14.87
N TYR A 60 -0.76 8.17 -14.24
CA TYR A 60 -0.40 9.13 -13.19
C TYR A 60 -0.41 10.57 -13.69
N LEU A 61 0.19 10.85 -14.85
CA LEU A 61 0.31 12.20 -15.38
C LEU A 61 -1.06 12.76 -15.82
N ARG A 62 -1.95 11.92 -16.35
CA ARG A 62 -3.35 12.31 -16.61
C ARG A 62 -4.08 12.67 -15.32
N ASN A 63 -3.94 11.86 -14.27
CA ASN A 63 -4.54 12.14 -12.97
C ASN A 63 -3.97 13.43 -12.35
N LEU A 64 -2.67 13.68 -12.51
CA LEU A 64 -2.02 14.92 -12.06
C LEU A 64 -2.60 16.14 -12.77
N GLU A 65 -2.72 16.11 -14.09
CA GLU A 65 -3.28 17.23 -14.85
C GLU A 65 -4.76 17.45 -14.54
N GLN A 66 -5.55 16.37 -14.43
CA GLN A 66 -6.93 16.46 -13.96
C GLN A 66 -7.02 17.10 -12.57
N ARG A 67 -6.14 16.71 -11.64
CA ARG A 67 -6.14 17.26 -10.28
C ARG A 67 -5.79 18.74 -10.24
N LYS A 68 -4.87 19.19 -11.10
CA LYS A 68 -4.55 20.62 -11.27
C LYS A 68 -5.79 21.40 -11.73
N GLU A 69 -6.52 20.89 -12.71
CA GLU A 69 -7.76 21.51 -13.20
C GLU A 69 -8.81 21.62 -12.09
N GLU A 70 -9.03 20.54 -11.33
CA GLU A 70 -9.97 20.54 -10.19
C GLU A 70 -9.63 21.61 -9.14
N ILE A 71 -8.35 21.76 -8.82
CA ILE A 71 -7.88 22.73 -7.83
C ILE A 71 -8.01 24.16 -8.34
N ILE A 72 -7.62 24.43 -9.58
CA ILE A 72 -7.78 25.77 -10.19
C ILE A 72 -9.26 26.17 -10.13
N LYS A 73 -10.16 25.27 -10.55
CA LYS A 73 -11.60 25.52 -10.50
C LYS A 73 -12.09 25.77 -9.08
N SER A 74 -11.63 24.99 -8.10
CA SER A 74 -12.03 25.19 -6.70
C SER A 74 -11.54 26.53 -6.12
N ILE A 75 -10.35 26.99 -6.50
CA ILE A 75 -9.80 28.29 -6.06
C ILE A 75 -10.51 29.45 -6.77
N GLU A 76 -10.87 29.28 -8.04
CA GLU A 76 -11.67 30.21 -8.83
C GLU A 76 -13.07 30.40 -8.23
N GLU A 77 -13.76 29.31 -7.87
CA GLU A 77 -15.06 29.34 -7.21
C GLU A 77 -15.04 30.09 -5.86
N GLN A 78 -13.87 30.20 -5.22
CA GLN A 78 -13.65 30.97 -4.00
C GLN A 78 -13.28 32.44 -4.27
N GLY A 79 -13.11 32.85 -5.53
CA GLY A 79 -12.69 34.20 -5.91
C GLY A 79 -11.25 34.53 -5.53
N LYS A 80 -10.39 33.53 -5.33
CA LYS A 80 -9.01 33.68 -4.83
C LYS A 80 -7.93 33.31 -5.87
N LEU A 81 -8.32 33.08 -7.12
CA LEU A 81 -7.40 32.68 -8.17
C LEU A 81 -6.54 33.88 -8.61
N THR A 82 -5.23 33.71 -8.60
CA THR A 82 -4.25 34.70 -9.06
C THR A 82 -3.36 34.12 -10.14
N ASP A 83 -2.75 34.97 -10.96
CA ASP A 83 -1.81 34.54 -12.01
C ASP A 83 -0.62 33.76 -11.43
N GLU A 84 -0.18 34.11 -10.22
CA GLU A 84 0.88 33.40 -9.49
C GLU A 84 0.48 31.96 -9.15
N ILE A 85 -0.78 31.73 -8.74
CA ILE A 85 -1.31 30.39 -8.42
C ILE A 85 -1.43 29.56 -9.70
N ILE A 86 -1.89 30.17 -10.81
CA ILE A 86 -1.99 29.51 -12.10
C ILE A 86 -0.59 29.05 -12.55
N GLN A 87 0.41 29.92 -12.48
CA GLN A 87 1.78 29.58 -12.82
C GLN A 87 2.37 28.51 -11.90
N ALA A 88 2.21 28.65 -10.58
CA ALA A 88 2.70 27.66 -9.62
C ALA A 88 2.08 26.27 -9.85
N THR A 89 0.77 26.22 -10.11
CA THR A 89 0.05 24.96 -10.37
C THR A 89 0.48 24.34 -11.70
N ALA A 90 0.70 25.16 -12.74
CA ALA A 90 1.22 24.70 -14.02
C ALA A 90 2.64 24.11 -13.90
N MET A 91 3.49 24.72 -13.06
CA MET A 91 4.87 24.27 -12.81
C MET A 91 4.96 23.04 -11.90
N ALA A 92 3.95 22.77 -11.07
CA ALA A 92 3.95 21.61 -10.19
C ALA A 92 4.10 20.30 -10.99
N THR A 93 5.04 19.46 -10.55
CA THR A 93 5.41 18.20 -11.22
C THR A 93 4.91 16.97 -10.47
N THR A 94 4.48 17.15 -9.23
CA THR A 94 3.97 16.08 -8.37
C THR A 94 2.59 16.41 -7.79
N LEU A 95 1.81 15.38 -7.45
CA LEU A 95 0.54 15.56 -6.75
C LEU A 95 0.75 16.25 -5.39
N ALA A 96 1.86 15.96 -4.70
CA ALA A 96 2.19 16.60 -3.42
C ALA A 96 2.35 18.12 -3.55
N GLU A 97 3.10 18.59 -4.55
CA GLU A 97 3.26 20.03 -4.82
C GLU A 97 1.92 20.70 -5.14
N VAL A 98 1.09 20.04 -5.96
CA VAL A 98 -0.27 20.50 -6.29
C VAL A 98 -1.14 20.61 -5.03
N GLU A 99 -1.08 19.62 -4.14
CA GLU A 99 -1.82 19.62 -2.88
C GLU A 99 -1.30 20.67 -1.88
N ASP A 100 0.00 20.96 -1.88
CA ASP A 100 0.59 22.02 -1.06
C ASP A 100 0.14 23.41 -1.52
N ILE A 101 0.04 23.64 -2.84
CA ILE A 101 -0.54 24.87 -3.40
C ILE A 101 -2.01 25.01 -3.01
N TYR A 102 -2.78 23.91 -3.06
CA TYR A 102 -4.21 23.94 -2.72
C TYR A 102 -4.49 24.07 -1.21
N ARG A 103 -3.52 23.71 -0.35
CA ARG A 103 -3.68 23.64 1.10
C ARG A 103 -4.32 24.89 1.74
N PRO A 104 -3.97 26.14 1.36
CA PRO A 104 -4.58 27.34 1.94
C PRO A 104 -6.06 27.54 1.58
N TYR A 105 -6.52 26.91 0.48
CA TYR A 105 -7.86 27.09 -0.09
C TYR A 105 -8.78 25.90 0.19
N LYS A 106 -8.26 24.79 0.71
CA LYS A 106 -9.11 23.72 1.24
C LYS A 106 -10.02 24.29 2.31
N GLN A 107 -11.30 23.96 2.27
CA GLN A 107 -12.22 24.27 3.37
C GLN A 107 -11.65 23.71 4.67
N LYS A 108 -11.10 24.60 5.50
CA LYS A 108 -10.56 24.24 6.81
C LYS A 108 -11.74 23.93 7.72
N LYS A 109 -11.63 22.84 8.50
CA LYS A 109 -12.45 22.71 9.71
C LYS A 109 -12.25 23.97 10.54
N LYS A 110 -13.29 24.45 11.22
CA LYS A 110 -13.20 25.60 12.13
C LYS A 110 -12.05 25.39 13.12
N THR A 111 -10.95 26.14 12.95
CA THR A 111 -9.75 26.12 13.80
C THR A 111 -9.73 27.31 14.76
N ARG A 112 -8.90 27.23 15.80
CA ARG A 112 -8.72 28.35 16.75
C ARG A 112 -8.27 29.63 16.02
N ALA A 113 -7.35 29.51 15.07
CA ALA A 113 -6.89 30.62 14.23
C ALA A 113 -8.02 31.20 13.38
N THR A 114 -8.83 30.37 12.69
CA THR A 114 -9.95 30.89 11.89
C THR A 114 -10.99 31.63 12.74
N VAL A 115 -11.26 31.14 13.96
CA VAL A 115 -12.13 31.83 14.92
C VAL A 115 -11.51 33.16 15.37
N ALA A 116 -10.20 33.18 15.66
CA ALA A 116 -9.50 34.41 16.04
C ALA A 116 -9.45 35.43 14.90
N LYS A 117 -9.25 35.01 13.64
CA LYS A 117 -9.34 35.89 12.45
C LYS A 117 -10.74 36.45 12.28
N ALA A 118 -11.78 35.64 12.45
CA ALA A 118 -13.17 36.10 12.41
C ALA A 118 -13.51 37.11 13.52
N LYS A 119 -12.77 37.08 14.64
CA LYS A 119 -12.86 38.07 15.73
C LYS A 119 -12.06 39.36 15.46
N GLY A 120 -11.39 39.48 14.31
CA GLY A 120 -10.60 40.66 13.95
C GLY A 120 -9.25 40.74 14.67
N LEU A 121 -8.69 39.62 15.16
CA LEU A 121 -7.42 39.60 15.92
C LEU A 121 -6.17 39.51 15.04
N GLU A 122 -6.31 39.52 13.72
CA GLU A 122 -5.19 39.45 12.77
C GLU A 122 -4.22 40.65 12.88
N PRO A 123 -4.67 41.91 13.04
CA PRO A 123 -3.77 43.03 13.27
C PRO A 123 -2.96 42.91 14.57
N LEU A 124 -3.55 42.33 15.63
CA LEU A 124 -2.83 42.06 16.87
C LEU A 124 -1.75 40.99 16.69
N ALA A 125 -2.02 39.95 15.90
CA ALA A 125 -1.03 38.94 15.52
C ALA A 125 0.14 39.55 14.72
N GLU A 126 -0.14 40.48 13.80
CA GLU A 126 0.89 41.22 13.06
C GLU A 126 1.79 42.07 13.97
N ILE A 127 1.22 42.72 14.98
CA ILE A 127 1.99 43.50 15.96
C ILE A 127 2.97 42.59 16.71
N ILE A 128 2.47 41.45 17.20
CA ILE A 128 3.26 40.50 17.98
C ILE A 128 4.40 39.91 17.13
N ILE A 129 4.14 39.50 15.88
CA ILE A 129 5.16 38.86 15.03
C ILE A 129 6.21 39.86 14.52
N LYS A 130 5.84 41.14 14.32
CA LYS A 130 6.77 42.21 13.95
C LYS A 130 7.82 42.47 15.03
N GLN A 131 7.42 42.40 16.31
CA GLN A 131 8.26 42.57 17.50
C GLN A 131 8.84 43.98 17.67
N GLU A 132 8.22 45.01 17.09
CA GLU A 132 8.72 46.39 17.09
C GLU A 132 8.01 47.28 18.14
N GLU A 133 6.84 46.85 18.61
CA GLU A 133 6.01 47.64 19.51
C GLU A 133 6.52 47.61 20.96
N THR A 134 6.48 48.78 21.60
CA THR A 134 7.03 49.03 22.94
C THR A 134 5.95 49.28 23.98
N LYS A 135 4.73 49.66 23.57
CA LYS A 135 3.57 49.75 24.47
C LYS A 135 3.24 48.37 25.05
N PRO A 136 2.90 48.25 26.35
CA PRO A 136 2.55 46.97 26.95
C PRO A 136 1.44 46.25 26.17
N ILE A 137 1.66 44.99 25.81
CA ILE A 137 0.72 44.22 24.98
C ILE A 137 -0.71 44.16 25.55
N ASN A 138 -0.85 44.14 26.88
CA ASN A 138 -2.15 44.18 27.55
C ASN A 138 -2.92 45.49 27.32
N GLU A 139 -2.23 46.60 27.03
CA GLU A 139 -2.90 47.87 26.70
C GLU A 139 -3.41 47.84 25.26
N ILE A 140 -2.60 47.34 24.32
CA ILE A 140 -2.97 47.20 22.91
C ILE A 140 -4.13 46.20 22.77
N ALA A 141 -4.06 45.07 23.48
CA ALA A 141 -5.07 44.02 23.43
C ALA A 141 -6.46 44.48 23.91
N LYS A 142 -6.55 45.52 24.76
CA LYS A 142 -7.85 46.09 25.18
C LYS A 142 -8.62 46.72 24.02
N GLU A 143 -7.93 47.21 22.99
CA GLU A 143 -8.56 47.79 21.80
C GLU A 143 -9.34 46.74 20.98
N TYR A 144 -9.10 45.45 21.23
CA TYR A 144 -9.74 44.33 20.54
C TYR A 144 -10.87 43.67 21.36
N ILE A 145 -11.19 44.20 22.56
CA ILE A 145 -12.33 43.75 23.36
C ILE A 145 -13.61 44.30 22.72
N ASN A 146 -14.55 43.42 22.38
CA ASN A 146 -15.72 43.77 21.57
C ASN A 146 -17.07 43.53 22.29
N ILE A 147 -17.04 43.19 23.58
CA ILE A 147 -18.24 42.81 24.35
C ILE A 147 -19.31 43.92 24.37
N ASP A 148 -18.90 45.19 24.41
CA ASP A 148 -19.82 46.34 24.47
C ASP A 148 -20.32 46.78 23.08
N SER A 149 -19.72 46.26 22.01
CA SER A 149 -20.01 46.63 20.61
C SER A 149 -20.85 45.60 19.84
N LEU A 150 -21.11 44.43 20.43
CA LEU A 150 -21.82 43.33 19.79
C LEU A 150 -23.32 43.32 20.14
N SER A 151 -24.16 42.89 19.19
CA SER A 151 -25.59 42.69 19.43
C SER A 151 -25.86 41.58 20.45
N GLU A 152 -27.04 41.57 21.11
CA GLU A 152 -27.41 40.51 22.06
C GLU A 152 -27.41 39.10 21.43
N GLU A 153 -27.66 39.02 20.12
CA GLU A 153 -27.61 37.77 19.36
C GLU A 153 -26.15 37.32 19.09
N ASP A 154 -25.26 38.26 18.78
CA ASP A 154 -23.82 37.99 18.58
C ASP A 154 -23.09 37.68 19.89
N LEU A 155 -23.53 38.24 21.02
CA LEU A 155 -23.01 37.93 22.34
C LEU A 155 -23.25 36.46 22.76
N LYS A 156 -24.30 35.83 22.23
CA LYS A 156 -24.57 34.39 22.42
C LYS A 156 -23.63 33.52 21.58
N ASN A 157 -23.00 34.08 20.55
CA ASN A 157 -22.03 33.39 19.73
C ASN A 157 -20.60 33.55 20.30
N LYS A 158 -20.12 32.53 21.03
CA LYS A 158 -18.76 32.51 21.61
C LYS A 158 -17.64 32.70 20.58
N ASP A 159 -17.91 32.46 19.30
CA ASP A 159 -16.95 32.65 18.22
C ASP A 159 -16.82 34.09 17.74
N LYS A 160 -17.69 35.00 18.20
CA LYS A 160 -17.64 36.42 17.90
C LYS A 160 -17.12 37.28 19.06
N VAL A 161 -17.17 36.75 20.29
CA VAL A 161 -16.85 37.53 21.51
C VAL A 161 -15.38 37.42 21.89
N VAL A 162 -14.76 38.57 22.15
CA VAL A 162 -13.47 38.75 22.84
C VAL A 162 -13.76 39.42 24.17
N LYS A 163 -13.61 38.69 25.29
CA LYS A 163 -14.05 39.18 26.60
C LYS A 163 -12.94 39.92 27.36
N THR A 164 -11.70 39.51 27.16
CA THR A 164 -10.55 39.98 27.93
C THR A 164 -9.36 40.27 27.01
N ALA A 165 -8.39 41.04 27.52
CA ALA A 165 -7.14 41.29 26.83
C ALA A 165 -6.36 39.97 26.62
N GLU A 166 -6.43 39.05 27.59
CA GLU A 166 -5.85 37.73 27.51
C GLU A 166 -6.49 36.87 26.41
N ASP A 167 -7.81 36.93 26.23
CA ASP A 167 -8.49 36.25 25.11
C ASP A 167 -8.03 36.79 23.75
N ALA A 168 -7.83 38.10 23.65
CA ALA A 168 -7.34 38.75 22.42
C ALA A 168 -5.91 38.29 22.10
N ILE A 169 -5.02 38.32 23.10
CA ILE A 169 -3.63 37.86 22.96
C ILE A 169 -3.60 36.39 22.58
N GLN A 170 -4.35 35.52 23.29
CA GLN A 170 -4.38 34.09 22.99
C GLN A 170 -4.90 33.81 21.58
N GLY A 171 -5.92 34.55 21.12
CA GLY A 171 -6.41 34.43 19.75
C GLY A 171 -5.37 34.87 18.71
N ALA A 172 -4.63 35.95 18.97
CA ALA A 172 -3.53 36.38 18.13
C ALA A 172 -2.38 35.34 18.09
N LEU A 173 -2.07 34.70 19.22
CA LEU A 173 -1.08 33.62 19.29
C LEU A 173 -1.57 32.35 18.58
N ASP A 174 -2.86 32.03 18.63
CA ASP A 174 -3.45 30.92 17.86
C ASP A 174 -3.32 31.13 16.34
N ILE A 175 -3.44 32.39 15.87
CA ILE A 175 -3.16 32.76 14.47
C ILE A 175 -1.69 32.51 14.13
N ILE A 176 -0.78 33.05 14.94
CA ILE A 176 0.67 32.89 14.74
C ILE A 176 1.07 31.40 14.76
N ALA A 177 0.50 30.60 15.66
CA ALA A 177 0.78 29.18 15.74
C ALA A 177 0.37 28.43 14.46
N GLU A 178 -0.79 28.76 13.88
CA GLU A 178 -1.23 28.19 12.60
C GLU A 178 -0.35 28.66 11.44
N ASP A 179 0.00 29.95 11.39
CA ASP A 179 0.87 30.50 10.34
C ASP A 179 2.28 29.87 10.37
N ILE A 180 2.86 29.64 11.55
CA ILE A 180 4.12 28.89 11.72
C ILE A 180 3.96 27.45 11.22
N SER A 181 2.86 26.80 11.56
CA SER A 181 2.59 25.41 11.15
C SER A 181 2.39 25.24 9.66
N ASP A 182 1.76 26.22 9.00
CA ASP A 182 1.47 26.21 7.58
C ASP A 182 2.65 26.72 6.72
N ASN A 183 3.71 27.26 7.33
CA ASN A 183 4.91 27.69 6.62
C ASN A 183 5.64 26.51 5.94
N ALA A 184 5.70 26.53 4.62
CA ALA A 184 6.27 25.46 3.81
C ALA A 184 7.77 25.23 4.06
N ASP A 185 8.56 26.29 4.26
CA ASP A 185 10.00 26.19 4.51
C ASP A 185 10.28 25.55 5.88
N PHE A 186 9.54 25.93 6.91
CA PHE A 186 9.64 25.32 8.23
C PHE A 186 9.27 23.84 8.16
N ARG A 187 8.13 23.49 7.54
CA ARG A 187 7.71 22.10 7.35
C ARG A 187 8.77 21.27 6.62
N LYS A 188 9.32 21.79 5.52
CA LYS A 188 10.36 21.11 4.74
C LYS A 188 11.62 20.86 5.56
N LYS A 189 12.10 21.85 6.31
CA LYS A 189 13.29 21.72 7.18
C LYS A 189 13.03 20.72 8.31
N ILE A 190 11.88 20.80 8.98
CA ILE A 190 11.49 19.91 10.08
C ILE A 190 11.37 18.48 9.58
N LYS A 191 10.63 18.24 8.48
CA LYS A 191 10.51 16.91 7.86
C LYS A 191 11.88 16.32 7.56
N ARG A 192 12.81 17.11 7.01
CA ARG A 192 14.18 16.65 6.72
C ARG A 192 14.95 16.26 7.97
N ILE A 193 14.82 17.00 9.07
CA ILE A 193 15.45 16.65 10.36
C ILE A 193 14.85 15.34 10.88
N CYS A 194 13.52 15.24 10.94
CA CYS A 194 12.82 14.04 11.40
C CYS A 194 13.17 12.80 10.57
N TYR A 195 13.28 12.94 9.24
CA TYR A 195 13.60 11.80 8.38
C TYR A 195 15.05 11.30 8.58
N ARG A 196 16.01 12.22 8.76
CA ARG A 196 17.44 11.88 8.87
C ARG A 196 17.85 11.45 10.27
N GLU A 197 17.25 12.05 11.29
CA GLU A 197 17.69 11.91 12.69
C GLU A 197 16.62 11.28 13.59
N GLY A 198 15.38 11.15 13.11
CA GLY A 198 14.29 10.54 13.86
C GLY A 198 14.46 9.03 14.01
N LEU A 199 13.95 8.52 15.13
CA LEU A 199 13.91 7.09 15.43
C LEU A 199 12.45 6.64 15.42
N ILE A 200 12.12 5.64 14.62
CA ILE A 200 10.86 4.93 14.79
C ILE A 200 11.04 3.95 15.94
N SER A 201 10.20 4.07 16.95
CA SER A 201 10.27 3.28 18.17
C SER A 201 8.95 2.56 18.39
N THR A 202 9.02 1.30 18.80
CA THR A 202 7.86 0.47 19.09
C THR A 202 7.91 -0.06 20.51
N LYS A 203 6.74 -0.14 21.14
CA LYS A 203 6.57 -0.77 22.45
C LYS A 203 5.41 -1.76 22.43
N ALA A 204 5.52 -2.86 23.17
CA ALA A 204 4.40 -3.76 23.39
C ALA A 204 3.25 -3.04 24.11
N THR A 205 2.00 -3.28 23.68
CA THR A 205 0.81 -2.88 24.44
C THR A 205 0.67 -3.72 25.70
N ASN A 206 0.97 -5.02 25.59
CA ASN A 206 1.01 -5.98 26.69
C ASN A 206 2.31 -6.83 26.61
N PRO A 207 3.33 -6.56 27.46
CA PRO A 207 4.62 -7.26 27.39
C PRO A 207 4.58 -8.76 27.69
N ASP A 208 3.59 -9.22 28.46
CA ASP A 208 3.50 -10.62 28.91
C ASP A 208 2.77 -11.52 27.89
N GLU A 209 2.09 -10.93 26.92
CA GLU A 209 1.40 -11.65 25.86
C GLU A 209 2.42 -12.05 24.78
N LYS A 210 2.52 -13.34 24.46
CA LYS A 210 3.38 -13.81 23.37
C LYS A 210 2.71 -13.60 22.02
N SER A 211 3.45 -13.04 21.07
CA SER A 211 2.96 -12.81 19.71
C SER A 211 4.09 -12.93 18.69
N ASN A 212 3.74 -12.87 17.41
CA ASN A 212 4.72 -12.85 16.31
C ASN A 212 5.58 -11.57 16.30
N TYR A 213 5.29 -10.60 17.18
CA TYR A 213 5.93 -9.29 17.23
C TYR A 213 6.91 -9.12 18.39
N GLU A 214 7.28 -10.19 19.11
CA GLU A 214 8.20 -10.15 20.26
C GLU A 214 9.49 -9.37 19.98
N MET A 215 10.06 -9.51 18.77
CA MET A 215 11.26 -8.76 18.36
C MET A 215 11.07 -7.24 18.25
N TYR A 216 9.81 -6.77 18.28
CA TYR A 216 9.41 -5.37 18.20
C TYR A 216 8.81 -4.84 19.52
N TYR A 217 8.84 -5.61 20.61
CA TYR A 217 8.26 -5.20 21.90
C TYR A 217 9.01 -4.06 22.58
N ASP A 218 10.31 -3.93 22.33
CA ASP A 218 11.11 -2.75 22.65
C ASP A 218 12.17 -2.58 21.56
N TYR A 219 11.79 -1.86 20.51
CA TYR A 219 12.59 -1.72 19.31
C TYR A 219 12.69 -0.26 18.90
N SER A 220 13.85 0.14 18.39
CA SER A 220 14.05 1.45 17.78
C SER A 220 15.03 1.39 16.62
N GLU A 221 14.75 2.13 15.56
CA GLU A 221 15.63 2.23 14.39
C GLU A 221 15.52 3.61 13.73
N LEU A 222 16.56 4.03 13.03
CA LEU A 222 16.56 5.30 12.29
C LEU A 222 15.55 5.26 11.14
N VAL A 223 14.72 6.32 11.04
CA VAL A 223 13.67 6.46 10.03
C VAL A 223 14.19 6.27 8.60
N PHE A 224 15.37 6.80 8.26
CA PHE A 224 15.92 6.65 6.91
C PHE A 224 16.56 5.28 6.62
N ARG A 225 16.78 4.43 7.65
CA ARG A 225 17.45 3.13 7.51
C ARG A 225 16.51 1.93 7.61
N ILE A 226 15.32 2.12 8.18
CA ILE A 226 14.41 1.01 8.44
C ILE A 226 14.01 0.26 7.15
N PRO A 227 14.22 -1.07 7.08
CA PRO A 227 13.82 -1.85 5.92
C PRO A 227 12.30 -1.97 5.75
N SER A 228 11.84 -2.07 4.49
CA SER A 228 10.42 -2.21 4.11
C SER A 228 9.69 -3.34 4.86
N HIS A 229 10.30 -4.52 4.99
CA HIS A 229 9.64 -5.66 5.66
C HIS A 229 9.38 -5.40 7.15
N ARG A 230 10.24 -4.61 7.82
CA ARG A 230 10.02 -4.22 9.22
C ARG A 230 8.90 -3.18 9.34
N ILE A 231 8.78 -2.26 8.39
CA ILE A 231 7.65 -1.33 8.33
C ILE A 231 6.33 -2.09 8.22
N LEU A 232 6.24 -3.08 7.33
CA LEU A 232 5.02 -3.90 7.20
C LEU A 232 4.72 -4.67 8.50
N ALA A 233 5.73 -5.29 9.11
CA ALA A 233 5.57 -5.99 10.40
C ALA A 233 5.11 -5.05 11.53
N ILE A 234 5.73 -3.87 11.66
CA ILE A 234 5.38 -2.86 12.66
C ILE A 234 3.95 -2.34 12.44
N ASN A 235 3.59 -2.01 11.19
CA ASN A 235 2.25 -1.53 10.85
C ASN A 235 1.18 -2.59 11.17
N ARG A 236 1.47 -3.86 10.88
CA ARG A 236 0.57 -4.97 11.19
C ARG A 236 0.43 -5.16 12.71
N GLY A 237 1.55 -5.17 13.44
CA GLY A 237 1.52 -5.29 14.90
C GLY A 237 0.81 -4.12 15.59
N GLU A 238 0.89 -2.91 15.02
CA GLU A 238 0.10 -1.76 15.47
C GLU A 238 -1.40 -1.92 15.17
N LYS A 239 -1.75 -2.39 13.97
CA LYS A 239 -3.14 -2.64 13.56
C LYS A 239 -3.80 -3.77 14.36
N GLU A 240 -3.04 -4.79 14.73
CA GLU A 240 -3.47 -5.89 15.60
C GLU A 240 -3.33 -5.54 17.10
N GLU A 241 -3.04 -4.28 17.44
CA GLU A 241 -2.97 -3.72 18.80
C GLU A 241 -1.86 -4.30 19.72
N PHE A 242 -0.97 -5.15 19.20
CA PHE A 242 0.19 -5.65 19.94
C PHE A 242 1.29 -4.60 20.16
N LEU A 243 1.40 -3.62 19.25
CA LEU A 243 2.44 -2.60 19.28
C LEU A 243 1.87 -1.18 19.34
N LYS A 244 2.56 -0.30 20.06
CA LYS A 244 2.43 1.16 19.97
C LYS A 244 3.64 1.71 19.24
N VAL A 245 3.40 2.53 18.22
CA VAL A 245 4.48 3.12 17.40
C VAL A 245 4.56 4.61 17.64
N LYS A 246 5.78 5.13 17.76
CA LYS A 246 6.06 6.56 17.81
C LYS A 246 7.30 6.90 16.99
N ILE A 247 7.44 8.16 16.61
CA ILE A 247 8.66 8.69 16.02
C ILE A 247 9.30 9.63 17.03
N ASP A 248 10.41 9.20 17.62
CA ASP A 248 11.22 10.02 18.51
C ASP A 248 12.07 11.01 17.70
N LYS A 249 12.09 12.27 18.13
CA LYS A 249 12.69 13.39 17.38
C LYS A 249 13.62 14.20 18.26
N LYS A 250 14.48 14.98 17.62
CA LYS A 250 15.32 16.00 18.30
C LYS A 250 14.53 17.30 18.41
N GLU A 251 13.55 17.32 19.31
CA GLU A 251 12.63 18.44 19.50
C GLU A 251 13.35 19.75 19.82
N ASP A 252 14.30 19.73 20.75
CA ASP A 252 15.07 20.92 21.14
C ASP A 252 15.76 21.58 19.94
N LYS A 253 16.32 20.75 19.04
CA LYS A 253 16.96 21.22 17.81
C LYS A 253 15.96 21.85 16.85
N ILE A 254 14.76 21.29 16.75
CA ILE A 254 13.69 21.81 15.88
C ILE A 254 13.19 23.15 16.43
N ILE A 255 12.85 23.21 17.72
CA ILE A 255 12.38 24.43 18.39
C ILE A 255 13.44 25.52 18.30
N TYR A 256 14.70 25.21 18.61
CA TYR A 256 15.80 26.18 18.48
C TYR A 256 15.92 26.76 17.06
N ASN A 257 15.75 25.94 16.02
CA ASN A 257 15.80 26.40 14.64
C ASN A 257 14.61 27.30 14.26
N LEU A 258 13.42 27.04 14.83
CA LEU A 258 12.24 27.90 14.65
C LEU A 258 12.43 29.22 15.39
N GLU A 259 12.85 29.18 16.65
CA GLU A 259 13.15 30.36 17.47
C GLU A 259 14.16 31.29 16.77
N ARG A 260 15.25 30.73 16.23
CA ARG A 260 16.26 31.52 15.49
C ARG A 260 15.73 32.21 14.23
N GLN A 261 14.66 31.70 13.63
CA GLN A 261 14.07 32.27 12.41
C GLN A 261 12.95 33.26 12.72
N ILE A 262 12.26 33.10 13.85
CA ILE A 262 11.07 33.88 14.21
C ILE A 262 11.40 35.01 15.19
N ILE A 263 12.25 34.76 16.18
CA ILE A 263 12.57 35.73 17.24
C ILE A 263 13.67 36.67 16.74
N LYS A 264 13.36 37.97 16.67
CA LYS A 264 14.26 39.00 16.11
C LYS A 264 15.17 39.64 17.16
N GLY A 265 14.86 39.47 18.44
CA GLY A 265 15.60 40.04 19.56
C GLY A 265 14.85 39.83 20.89
N GLN A 266 15.40 40.40 21.96
CA GLN A 266 14.74 40.40 23.26
C GLN A 266 13.74 41.55 23.33
N THR A 267 12.45 41.23 23.39
CA THR A 267 11.32 42.17 23.42
C THR A 267 10.28 41.69 24.43
N GLN A 268 9.21 42.46 24.64
CA GLN A 268 8.07 42.00 25.46
C GLN A 268 7.38 40.75 24.89
N PHE A 269 7.54 40.48 23.59
CA PHE A 269 6.90 39.36 22.91
C PHE A 269 7.72 38.06 22.96
N THR A 270 8.98 38.11 23.41
CA THR A 270 9.90 36.97 23.30
C THR A 270 9.37 35.71 23.99
N GLN A 271 8.88 35.81 25.23
CA GLN A 271 8.40 34.63 25.95
C GLN A 271 7.13 34.04 25.31
N MET A 272 6.14 34.88 24.96
CA MET A 272 4.91 34.40 24.31
C MET A 272 5.19 33.78 22.94
N LEU A 273 6.18 34.28 22.19
CA LEU A 273 6.56 33.71 20.91
C LEU A 273 7.25 32.35 21.09
N LYS A 274 8.09 32.17 22.12
CA LYS A 274 8.66 30.84 22.45
C LYS A 274 7.57 29.84 22.79
N ASP A 275 6.64 30.22 23.64
CA ASP A 275 5.52 29.36 24.04
C ASP A 275 4.63 29.02 22.84
N THR A 276 4.38 29.99 21.96
CA THR A 276 3.63 29.81 20.70
C THR A 276 4.36 28.91 19.71
N ILE A 277 5.68 29.02 19.58
CA ILE A 277 6.49 28.14 18.72
C ILE A 277 6.42 26.69 19.24
N LEU A 278 6.52 26.50 20.55
CA LEU A 278 6.40 25.19 21.17
C LEU A 278 5.01 24.58 20.94
N ASP A 279 3.94 25.34 21.18
CA ASP A 279 2.56 24.91 20.93
C ASP A 279 2.33 24.59 19.45
N SER A 280 2.76 25.47 18.54
CA SER A 280 2.68 25.25 17.09
C SER A 280 3.36 23.94 16.68
N PHE A 281 4.58 23.71 17.18
CA PHE A 281 5.30 22.48 16.89
C PHE A 281 4.56 21.25 17.44
N LYS A 282 4.24 21.24 18.73
CA LYS A 282 3.66 20.07 19.42
C LYS A 282 2.25 19.73 18.95
N ARG A 283 1.39 20.73 18.80
CA ARG A 283 -0.03 20.53 18.52
C ARG A 283 -0.31 20.36 17.03
N LEU A 284 0.44 21.04 16.16
CA LEU A 284 0.10 21.16 14.74
C LEU A 284 1.14 20.49 13.83
N ILE A 285 2.43 20.83 13.97
CA ILE A 285 3.48 20.37 13.05
C ILE A 285 3.81 18.89 13.29
N GLU A 286 4.12 18.53 14.54
CA GLU A 286 4.58 17.19 14.93
C GLU A 286 3.60 16.08 14.48
N PRO A 287 2.30 16.13 14.83
CA PRO A 287 1.34 15.10 14.40
C PRO A 287 1.13 15.04 12.89
N SER A 288 1.33 16.15 12.18
CA SER A 288 1.27 16.16 10.71
C SER A 288 2.50 15.50 10.10
N ILE A 289 3.69 15.87 10.56
CA ILE A 289 4.95 15.31 10.06
C ILE A 289 5.06 13.82 10.35
N ASP A 290 4.54 13.35 11.49
CA ASP A 290 4.52 11.91 11.78
C ASP A 290 3.65 11.13 10.81
N ARG A 291 2.44 11.61 10.54
CA ARG A 291 1.56 10.99 9.55
C ARG A 291 2.19 10.98 8.16
N GLU A 292 2.81 12.08 7.75
CA GLU A 292 3.51 12.16 6.47
C GLU A 292 4.67 11.15 6.40
N ILE A 293 5.54 11.08 7.41
CA ILE A 293 6.66 10.14 7.43
C ILE A 293 6.17 8.68 7.45
N ARG A 294 5.17 8.36 8.28
CA ARG A 294 4.59 7.01 8.36
C ARG A 294 3.95 6.62 7.03
N SER A 295 3.24 7.54 6.37
CA SER A 295 2.68 7.33 5.04
C SER A 295 3.76 7.06 4.00
N ASP A 296 4.79 7.91 3.93
CA ASP A 296 5.91 7.77 3.00
C ASP A 296 6.65 6.42 3.16
N LEU A 297 6.85 5.98 4.42
CA LEU A 297 7.48 4.69 4.71
C LEU A 297 6.59 3.51 4.32
N THR A 298 5.29 3.62 4.57
CA THR A 298 4.30 2.59 4.26
C THR A 298 4.19 2.40 2.76
N GLU A 299 4.02 3.48 2.00
CA GLU A 299 3.95 3.44 0.53
C GLU A 299 5.19 2.78 -0.08
N LYS A 300 6.39 3.21 0.33
CA LYS A 300 7.65 2.60 -0.12
C LYS A 300 7.75 1.10 0.22
N ALA A 301 7.22 0.71 1.39
CA ALA A 301 7.25 -0.67 1.82
C ALA A 301 6.28 -1.55 1.02
N GLU A 302 5.06 -1.07 0.82
CA GLU A 302 4.03 -1.73 0.02
C GLU A 302 4.47 -1.88 -1.44
N GLU A 303 4.99 -0.83 -2.07
CA GLU A 303 5.47 -0.89 -3.46
C GLU A 303 6.56 -1.95 -3.65
N LYS A 304 7.51 -2.00 -2.72
CA LYS A 304 8.58 -2.99 -2.77
C LYS A 304 8.04 -4.41 -2.58
N ALA A 305 7.10 -4.60 -1.66
CA ALA A 305 6.48 -5.89 -1.42
C ALA A 305 5.66 -6.36 -2.62
N ILE A 306 4.80 -5.49 -3.18
CA ILE A 306 4.00 -5.78 -4.38
C ILE A 306 4.89 -6.17 -5.56
N LYS A 307 6.03 -5.49 -5.76
CA LYS A 307 6.99 -5.88 -6.80
C LYS A 307 7.52 -7.30 -6.61
N VAL A 308 7.87 -7.68 -5.38
CA VAL A 308 8.31 -9.05 -5.05
C VAL A 308 7.17 -10.05 -5.26
N PHE A 309 5.95 -9.71 -4.85
CA PHE A 309 4.76 -10.54 -5.07
C PHE A 309 4.51 -10.80 -6.55
N GLY A 310 4.63 -9.78 -7.41
CA GLY A 310 4.53 -9.94 -8.86
C GLY A 310 5.61 -10.85 -9.44
N GLN A 311 6.85 -10.76 -8.95
CA GLN A 311 7.94 -11.66 -9.37
C GLN A 311 7.66 -13.11 -8.96
N ASN A 312 7.20 -13.33 -7.74
CA ASN A 312 6.84 -14.66 -7.24
C ASN A 312 5.65 -15.25 -8.02
N ALA A 313 4.61 -14.43 -8.28
CA ALA A 313 3.47 -14.83 -9.10
C ALA A 313 3.91 -15.27 -10.49
N LYS A 314 4.79 -14.49 -11.13
CA LYS A 314 5.33 -14.80 -12.46
C LYS A 314 6.09 -16.12 -12.48
N GLN A 315 6.87 -16.42 -11.45
CA GLN A 315 7.59 -17.70 -11.33
C GLN A 315 6.63 -18.88 -11.19
N LEU A 316 5.55 -18.73 -10.42
CA LEU A 316 4.53 -19.77 -10.28
C LEU A 316 3.79 -20.03 -11.60
N LEU A 317 3.36 -18.95 -12.28
CA LEU A 317 2.62 -19.01 -13.54
C LEU A 317 3.46 -19.60 -14.69
N LEU A 318 4.77 -19.34 -14.71
CA LEU A 318 5.69 -19.82 -15.75
C LEU A 318 6.46 -21.09 -15.33
N GLY A 319 5.96 -21.81 -14.33
CA GLY A 319 6.48 -23.13 -13.98
C GLY A 319 6.43 -24.08 -15.17
N ALA A 320 7.43 -24.96 -15.30
CA ALA A 320 7.49 -25.89 -16.42
C ALA A 320 6.33 -26.91 -16.33
N PRO A 321 5.48 -27.02 -17.37
CA PRO A 321 4.37 -27.99 -17.39
C PRO A 321 4.89 -29.42 -17.66
N ILE A 322 4.22 -30.43 -17.09
CA ILE A 322 4.49 -31.84 -17.40
C ILE A 322 3.27 -32.47 -18.08
N LYS A 323 3.33 -32.58 -19.41
CA LYS A 323 2.24 -33.08 -20.25
C LYS A 323 2.28 -34.60 -20.42
N GLY A 324 1.13 -35.21 -20.69
CA GLY A 324 1.04 -36.64 -21.06
C GLY A 324 1.23 -37.60 -19.89
N LYS A 325 0.95 -37.15 -18.67
CA LYS A 325 1.19 -37.89 -17.42
C LYS A 325 -0.08 -37.97 -16.59
N THR A 326 -0.39 -39.16 -16.09
CA THR A 326 -1.46 -39.35 -15.10
C THR A 326 -0.94 -38.94 -13.73
N VAL A 327 -1.66 -38.04 -13.06
CA VAL A 327 -1.18 -37.39 -11.82
C VAL A 327 -2.14 -37.67 -10.66
N MET A 328 -1.61 -38.08 -9.52
CA MET A 328 -2.30 -38.08 -8.24
C MET A 328 -2.00 -36.77 -7.50
N GLY A 329 -3.02 -35.94 -7.30
CA GLY A 329 -2.96 -34.82 -6.36
C GLY A 329 -3.14 -35.33 -4.94
N PHE A 330 -2.17 -35.01 -4.09
CA PHE A 330 -2.16 -35.30 -2.67
C PHE A 330 -2.21 -33.97 -1.92
N ASP A 331 -3.35 -33.67 -1.30
CA ASP A 331 -3.56 -32.48 -0.46
C ASP A 331 -3.39 -32.85 1.02
N PRO A 332 -2.25 -32.49 1.65
CA PRO A 332 -1.94 -32.90 3.01
C PRO A 332 -2.88 -32.32 4.06
N ALA A 333 -3.23 -33.12 5.06
CA ALA A 333 -3.85 -32.62 6.27
C ALA A 333 -3.57 -33.55 7.45
N TYR A 334 -3.84 -33.05 8.66
CA TYR A 334 -3.88 -33.85 9.88
C TYR A 334 -5.29 -34.43 10.11
N ARG A 335 -6.07 -33.77 10.99
CA ARG A 335 -7.38 -34.24 11.49
C ARG A 335 -8.41 -34.57 10.40
N THR A 336 -8.40 -33.84 9.28
CA THR A 336 -9.41 -34.00 8.23
C THR A 336 -9.03 -35.03 7.16
N GLY A 337 -7.89 -35.73 7.33
CA GLY A 337 -7.36 -36.70 6.37
C GLY A 337 -6.74 -36.04 5.13
N CYS A 338 -5.79 -36.69 4.47
CA CYS A 338 -5.22 -36.22 3.21
C CYS A 338 -6.19 -36.50 2.06
N LYS A 339 -6.45 -35.49 1.21
CA LYS A 339 -7.41 -35.61 0.11
C LYS A 339 -6.66 -36.01 -1.14
N ILE A 340 -7.24 -36.96 -1.86
CA ILE A 340 -6.62 -37.57 -3.03
C ILE A 340 -7.53 -37.34 -4.23
N ALA A 341 -6.94 -36.91 -5.33
CA ALA A 341 -7.61 -36.86 -6.62
C ALA A 341 -6.66 -37.38 -7.70
N VAL A 342 -7.12 -38.30 -8.53
CA VAL A 342 -6.37 -38.82 -9.67
C VAL A 342 -6.91 -38.17 -10.93
N ILE A 343 -6.04 -37.61 -11.75
CA ILE A 343 -6.37 -37.05 -13.07
C ILE A 343 -5.60 -37.77 -14.16
N ASP A 344 -6.25 -37.99 -15.30
CA ASP A 344 -5.59 -38.53 -16.50
C ASP A 344 -4.68 -37.48 -17.17
N GLU A 345 -4.02 -37.87 -18.25
CA GLU A 345 -3.13 -37.03 -19.05
C GLU A 345 -3.78 -35.75 -19.62
N THR A 346 -5.11 -35.68 -19.67
CA THR A 346 -5.89 -34.52 -20.14
C THR A 346 -6.39 -33.64 -18.99
N GLY A 347 -6.19 -34.07 -17.74
CA GLY A 347 -6.65 -33.39 -16.54
C GLY A 347 -8.08 -33.73 -16.14
N LYS A 348 -8.67 -34.79 -16.72
CA LYS A 348 -9.99 -35.30 -16.32
C LYS A 348 -9.84 -36.14 -15.05
N VAL A 349 -10.76 -35.95 -14.10
CA VAL A 349 -10.77 -36.72 -12.84
C VAL A 349 -11.16 -38.18 -13.11
N LEU A 350 -10.33 -39.10 -12.62
CA LEU A 350 -10.52 -40.55 -12.70
C LEU A 350 -11.02 -41.15 -11.39
N ASP A 351 -10.42 -40.75 -10.27
CA ASP A 351 -10.73 -41.28 -8.95
C ASP A 351 -10.48 -40.23 -7.86
N ILE A 352 -11.13 -40.40 -6.72
CA ILE A 352 -11.00 -39.54 -5.55
C ILE A 352 -11.00 -40.39 -4.27
N SER A 353 -10.23 -39.98 -3.28
CA SER A 353 -10.19 -40.68 -1.99
C SER A 353 -9.82 -39.74 -0.84
N THR A 354 -9.95 -40.24 0.39
CA THR A 354 -9.45 -39.58 1.59
C THR A 354 -8.76 -40.63 2.45
N VAL A 355 -7.48 -40.39 2.75
CA VAL A 355 -6.63 -41.31 3.51
C VAL A 355 -6.09 -40.63 4.75
N TYR A 356 -5.67 -41.39 5.77
CA TYR A 356 -5.26 -40.84 7.06
C TYR A 356 -3.85 -41.29 7.49
N PRO A 357 -2.79 -41.05 6.69
CA PRO A 357 -1.44 -41.53 6.99
C PRO A 357 -0.74 -40.75 8.12
N THR A 358 -1.26 -39.58 8.48
CA THR A 358 -0.66 -38.67 9.48
C THR A 358 -1.47 -38.64 10.78
N ALA A 359 -0.95 -37.95 11.78
CA ALA A 359 -1.64 -37.72 13.04
C ALA A 359 -2.99 -36.98 12.82
N PRO A 360 -4.02 -37.26 13.64
CA PRO A 360 -4.03 -38.14 14.81
C PRO A 360 -4.26 -39.63 14.53
N GLN A 361 -4.77 -40.01 13.35
CA GLN A 361 -5.17 -41.39 13.07
C GLN A 361 -3.97 -42.30 12.81
N ASN A 362 -2.96 -41.83 12.09
CA ASN A 362 -1.76 -42.60 11.72
C ASN A 362 -2.08 -43.97 11.07
N ASP A 363 -3.12 -44.04 10.24
CA ASP A 363 -3.47 -45.23 9.46
C ASP A 363 -2.58 -45.36 8.22
N VAL A 364 -1.29 -45.60 8.47
CA VAL A 364 -0.25 -45.69 7.43
C VAL A 364 -0.50 -46.88 6.50
N GLU A 365 -0.81 -48.05 7.05
CA GLU A 365 -1.02 -49.28 6.27
C GLU A 365 -2.31 -49.20 5.42
N GLY A 366 -3.41 -48.67 5.98
CA GLY A 366 -4.65 -48.47 5.24
C GLY A 366 -4.48 -47.46 4.11
N ALA A 367 -3.84 -46.32 4.38
CA ALA A 367 -3.51 -45.32 3.37
C ALA A 367 -2.63 -45.91 2.26
N LYS A 368 -1.57 -46.64 2.63
CA LYS A 368 -0.63 -47.25 1.69
C LYS A 368 -1.32 -48.24 0.76
N LYS A 369 -2.15 -49.13 1.31
CA LYS A 369 -2.91 -50.11 0.53
C LYS A 369 -3.86 -49.44 -0.47
N GLU A 370 -4.56 -48.39 -0.06
CA GLU A 370 -5.48 -47.68 -0.96
C GLU A 370 -4.74 -46.92 -2.05
N LEU A 371 -3.63 -46.23 -1.72
CA LEU A 371 -2.85 -45.48 -2.72
C LEU A 371 -2.15 -46.39 -3.73
N LEU A 372 -1.57 -47.52 -3.30
CA LEU A 372 -0.98 -48.50 -4.23
C LEU A 372 -2.02 -49.11 -5.16
N LYS A 373 -3.25 -49.33 -4.67
CA LYS A 373 -4.38 -49.77 -5.48
C LYS A 373 -4.74 -48.73 -6.55
N LEU A 374 -4.80 -47.44 -6.20
CA LEU A 374 -5.05 -46.36 -7.16
C LEU A 374 -3.92 -46.23 -8.19
N ILE A 375 -2.66 -46.28 -7.74
CA ILE A 375 -1.47 -46.24 -8.61
C ILE A 375 -1.55 -47.31 -9.69
N LYS A 376 -1.89 -48.54 -9.29
CA LYS A 376 -2.02 -49.67 -10.22
C LYS A 376 -3.26 -49.54 -11.13
N LYS A 377 -4.40 -49.16 -10.56
CA LYS A 377 -5.68 -49.07 -11.29
C LYS A 377 -5.61 -48.03 -12.40
N ASP A 378 -5.13 -46.83 -12.07
CA ASP A 378 -5.18 -45.67 -12.96
C ASP A 378 -3.85 -45.41 -13.67
N LYS A 379 -2.82 -46.24 -13.44
CA LYS A 379 -1.48 -46.14 -14.04
C LYS A 379 -0.84 -44.78 -13.80
N ILE A 380 -0.71 -44.43 -12.52
CA ILE A 380 -0.28 -43.11 -12.07
C ILE A 380 1.23 -42.96 -12.27
N ASP A 381 1.64 -41.99 -13.08
CA ASP A 381 3.06 -41.71 -13.32
C ASP A 381 3.69 -40.85 -12.20
N MET A 382 2.89 -39.94 -11.63
CA MET A 382 3.38 -38.94 -10.69
C MET A 382 2.40 -38.60 -9.56
N ILE A 383 2.95 -38.21 -8.42
CA ILE A 383 2.21 -37.70 -7.27
C ILE A 383 2.62 -36.23 -7.02
N SER A 384 1.66 -35.30 -7.09
CA SER A 384 1.88 -33.92 -6.68
C SER A 384 1.42 -33.70 -5.24
N ILE A 385 2.32 -33.23 -4.38
CA ILE A 385 2.08 -33.05 -2.95
C ILE A 385 1.95 -31.55 -2.66
N GLY A 386 0.82 -31.12 -2.09
CA GLY A 386 0.63 -29.74 -1.63
C GLY A 386 1.65 -29.36 -0.55
N ASN A 387 2.18 -28.13 -0.60
CA ASN A 387 3.20 -27.65 0.33
C ASN A 387 2.67 -27.04 1.64
N GLY A 388 1.43 -27.35 2.03
CA GLY A 388 0.80 -26.83 3.24
C GLY A 388 1.03 -27.62 4.51
N THR A 389 -0.02 -27.67 5.32
CA THR A 389 0.00 -28.29 6.64
C THR A 389 0.16 -29.79 6.52
N ALA A 390 1.07 -30.39 7.30
CA ALA A 390 1.40 -31.82 7.24
C ALA A 390 2.12 -32.29 5.96
N SER A 391 2.65 -31.36 5.15
CA SER A 391 3.33 -31.68 3.89
C SER A 391 4.61 -32.50 4.08
N ARG A 392 5.39 -32.23 5.13
CA ARG A 392 6.63 -32.98 5.42
C ARG A 392 6.35 -34.43 5.81
N GLU A 393 5.36 -34.62 6.67
CA GLU A 393 4.90 -35.94 7.11
C GLU A 393 4.33 -36.72 5.93
N SER A 394 3.56 -36.05 5.08
CA SER A 394 3.00 -36.63 3.86
C SER A 394 4.07 -36.98 2.84
N GLU A 395 5.09 -36.14 2.66
CA GLU A 395 6.24 -36.42 1.79
C GLU A 395 6.98 -37.68 2.25
N SER A 396 7.29 -37.78 3.55
CA SER A 396 7.95 -38.96 4.10
C SER A 396 7.14 -40.23 3.83
N PHE A 397 5.83 -40.17 4.06
CA PHE A 397 4.93 -41.29 3.80
C PHE A 397 4.89 -41.67 2.31
N VAL A 398 4.74 -40.69 1.41
CA VAL A 398 4.67 -40.92 -0.05
C VAL A 398 6.00 -41.49 -0.55
N SER A 399 7.14 -40.93 -0.14
CA SER A 399 8.48 -41.37 -0.55
C SER A 399 8.77 -42.82 -0.17
N ASP A 400 8.26 -43.28 0.98
CA ASP A 400 8.37 -44.68 1.36
C ASP A 400 7.38 -45.59 0.63
N MET A 401 6.14 -45.13 0.43
CA MET A 401 5.09 -45.91 -0.25
C MET A 401 5.40 -46.18 -1.72
N ILE A 402 5.92 -45.20 -2.47
CA ILE A 402 6.19 -45.35 -3.91
C ILE A 402 7.24 -46.43 -4.23
N LYS A 403 8.10 -46.80 -3.27
CA LYS A 403 9.08 -47.88 -3.45
C LYS A 403 8.44 -49.25 -3.65
N GLU A 404 7.16 -49.39 -3.28
CA GLU A 404 6.39 -50.62 -3.40
C GLU A 404 5.39 -50.59 -4.57
N ALA A 405 5.41 -49.53 -5.39
CA ALA A 405 4.62 -49.46 -6.60
C ALA A 405 5.06 -50.53 -7.63
N ASP A 406 4.13 -50.98 -8.46
CA ASP A 406 4.40 -52.00 -9.48
C ASP A 406 5.06 -51.46 -10.77
N HIS A 407 5.28 -50.14 -10.83
CA HIS A 407 6.02 -49.44 -11.87
C HIS A 407 6.66 -48.16 -11.29
N GLU A 408 7.50 -47.49 -12.08
CA GLU A 408 8.18 -46.27 -11.66
C GLU A 408 7.17 -45.12 -11.47
N VAL A 409 7.12 -44.59 -10.25
CA VAL A 409 6.28 -43.43 -9.86
C VAL A 409 7.17 -42.40 -9.19
N ASN A 410 7.07 -41.15 -9.64
CA ASN A 410 7.82 -40.03 -9.06
C ASN A 410 6.89 -39.12 -8.24
N TYR A 411 7.45 -38.36 -7.31
CA TYR A 411 6.68 -37.34 -6.59
C TYR A 411 7.33 -35.96 -6.70
N VAL A 412 6.52 -34.93 -6.53
CA VAL A 412 6.98 -33.54 -6.53
C VAL A 412 6.12 -32.69 -5.61
N ILE A 413 6.75 -31.72 -4.96
CA ILE A 413 6.06 -30.75 -4.11
C ILE A 413 5.58 -29.59 -4.98
N VAL A 414 4.30 -29.25 -4.85
CA VAL A 414 3.68 -28.13 -5.57
C VAL A 414 3.09 -27.12 -4.58
N SER A 415 3.02 -25.86 -5.01
CA SER A 415 2.36 -24.83 -4.22
C SER A 415 0.86 -25.12 -4.13
N GLU A 416 0.30 -25.15 -2.92
CA GLU A 416 -1.15 -25.20 -2.70
C GLU A 416 -1.78 -23.80 -2.66
N ALA A 417 -1.00 -22.75 -2.84
CA ALA A 417 -1.45 -21.37 -2.68
C ALA A 417 -2.66 -21.08 -3.59
N GLY A 418 -3.78 -20.68 -3.01
CA GLY A 418 -5.04 -20.44 -3.73
C GLY A 418 -5.86 -21.69 -4.04
N ALA A 419 -5.41 -22.91 -3.75
CA ALA A 419 -6.19 -24.13 -3.99
C ALA A 419 -7.48 -24.17 -3.15
N SER A 420 -7.42 -23.68 -1.91
CA SER A 420 -8.61 -23.50 -1.06
C SER A 420 -9.58 -22.46 -1.64
N VAL A 421 -9.07 -21.34 -2.16
CA VAL A 421 -9.88 -20.30 -2.80
C VAL A 421 -10.53 -20.81 -4.09
N TYR A 422 -9.79 -21.56 -4.90
CA TYR A 422 -10.35 -22.26 -6.06
C TYR A 422 -11.46 -23.22 -5.63
N SER A 423 -11.19 -24.09 -4.66
CA SER A 423 -12.13 -25.16 -4.26
C SER A 423 -13.51 -24.62 -3.84
N ALA A 424 -13.53 -23.46 -3.17
CA ALA A 424 -14.73 -22.76 -2.71
C ALA A 424 -15.31 -21.78 -3.75
N SER A 425 -14.69 -21.65 -4.92
CA SER A 425 -15.14 -20.72 -5.97
C SER A 425 -16.40 -21.22 -6.68
N LYS A 426 -17.11 -20.28 -7.32
CA LYS A 426 -18.22 -20.60 -8.22
C LYS A 426 -17.76 -21.47 -9.39
N LEU A 427 -16.61 -21.12 -9.99
CA LEU A 427 -16.02 -21.85 -11.11
C LEU A 427 -15.78 -23.34 -10.76
N ALA A 428 -15.15 -23.63 -9.61
CA ALA A 428 -14.92 -25.01 -9.20
C ALA A 428 -16.23 -25.76 -8.88
N THR A 429 -17.27 -25.04 -8.46
CA THR A 429 -18.61 -25.61 -8.25
C THR A 429 -19.29 -25.93 -9.57
N GLU A 430 -19.04 -25.14 -10.62
CA GLU A 430 -19.52 -25.40 -11.98
C GLU A 430 -18.74 -26.56 -12.65
N GLU A 431 -17.42 -26.61 -12.48
CA GLU A 431 -16.57 -27.71 -12.99
C GLU A 431 -16.88 -29.04 -12.29
N TYR A 432 -17.17 -29.01 -10.98
CA TYR A 432 -17.37 -30.21 -10.16
C TYR A 432 -18.54 -30.09 -9.16
N PRO A 433 -19.79 -30.07 -9.63
CA PRO A 433 -20.97 -29.90 -8.76
C PRO A 433 -21.08 -30.97 -7.68
N ASP A 434 -20.79 -32.23 -8.05
CA ASP A 434 -20.99 -33.41 -7.19
C ASP A 434 -19.75 -33.79 -6.36
N ILE A 435 -18.65 -33.07 -6.51
CA ILE A 435 -17.41 -33.32 -5.73
C ILE A 435 -17.37 -32.40 -4.51
N ASN A 436 -17.10 -32.98 -3.36
CA ASN A 436 -16.94 -32.25 -2.10
C ASN A 436 -15.86 -31.16 -2.23
N VAL A 437 -16.13 -29.98 -1.64
CA VAL A 437 -15.22 -28.82 -1.64
C VAL A 437 -13.78 -29.20 -1.26
N SER A 438 -13.58 -30.08 -0.28
CA SER A 438 -12.24 -30.45 0.19
C SER A 438 -11.43 -31.25 -0.84
N ILE A 439 -12.09 -32.03 -1.71
CA ILE A 439 -11.43 -32.82 -2.75
C ILE A 439 -11.05 -31.95 -3.96
N ARG A 440 -11.80 -30.87 -4.23
CA ARG A 440 -11.50 -29.94 -5.33
C ARG A 440 -10.12 -29.29 -5.19
N GLY A 441 -9.64 -29.11 -3.96
CA GLY A 441 -8.27 -28.67 -3.69
C GLY A 441 -7.22 -29.65 -4.23
N ALA A 442 -7.39 -30.95 -3.98
CA ALA A 442 -6.51 -32.00 -4.49
C ALA A 442 -6.53 -32.08 -6.03
N ILE A 443 -7.68 -31.85 -6.67
CA ILE A 443 -7.79 -31.75 -8.13
C ILE A 443 -6.92 -30.59 -8.65
N SER A 444 -6.99 -29.41 -8.02
CA SER A 444 -6.17 -28.26 -8.41
C SER A 444 -4.68 -28.54 -8.21
N ILE A 445 -4.29 -29.19 -7.12
CA ILE A 445 -2.91 -29.61 -6.84
C ILE A 445 -2.38 -30.57 -7.93
N ALA A 446 -3.21 -31.50 -8.40
CA ALA A 446 -2.86 -32.39 -9.50
C ALA A 446 -2.66 -31.63 -10.82
N ARG A 447 -3.63 -30.78 -11.19
CA ARG A 447 -3.63 -30.01 -12.45
C ARG A 447 -2.50 -29.00 -12.55
N ARG A 448 -2.11 -28.38 -11.43
CA ARG A 448 -0.97 -27.45 -11.36
C ARG A 448 0.34 -28.08 -11.80
N LEU A 449 0.54 -29.39 -11.60
CA LEU A 449 1.74 -30.06 -12.07
C LEU A 449 1.72 -30.25 -13.59
N GLN A 450 0.55 -30.57 -14.14
CA GLN A 450 0.39 -30.75 -15.59
C GLN A 450 0.57 -29.43 -16.33
N ASP A 451 -0.11 -28.37 -15.89
CA ASP A 451 0.01 -27.03 -16.44
C ASP A 451 -0.25 -25.97 -15.36
N PRO A 452 0.82 -25.41 -14.75
CA PRO A 452 0.68 -24.37 -13.73
C PRO A 452 -0.10 -23.15 -14.22
N LEU A 453 0.11 -22.73 -15.46
CA LEU A 453 -0.52 -21.53 -16.00
C LEU A 453 -2.02 -21.74 -16.14
N ALA A 454 -2.42 -22.82 -16.83
CA ALA A 454 -3.83 -23.11 -17.10
C ALA A 454 -4.66 -23.30 -15.82
N GLU A 455 -4.05 -23.81 -14.75
CA GLU A 455 -4.75 -24.00 -13.48
C GLU A 455 -4.73 -22.75 -12.58
N LEU A 456 -3.63 -21.99 -12.53
CA LEU A 456 -3.53 -20.79 -11.69
C LEU A 456 -4.36 -19.61 -12.21
N VAL A 457 -4.61 -19.50 -13.53
CA VAL A 457 -5.46 -18.45 -14.09
C VAL A 457 -6.94 -18.58 -13.72
N LYS A 458 -7.37 -19.74 -13.19
CA LYS A 458 -8.73 -19.96 -12.68
C LYS A 458 -8.98 -19.29 -11.32
N ILE A 459 -7.94 -18.71 -10.72
CA ILE A 459 -7.96 -18.15 -9.38
C ILE A 459 -7.83 -16.63 -9.49
N ASP A 460 -8.53 -15.90 -8.62
CA ASP A 460 -8.28 -14.46 -8.46
C ASP A 460 -6.77 -14.25 -8.21
N PRO A 461 -6.07 -13.43 -9.02
CA PRO A 461 -4.63 -13.25 -8.89
C PRO A 461 -4.21 -12.86 -7.47
N LYS A 462 -5.04 -12.08 -6.74
CA LYS A 462 -4.75 -11.67 -5.35
C LYS A 462 -4.82 -12.82 -4.34
N ALA A 463 -5.40 -13.95 -4.72
CA ALA A 463 -5.53 -15.15 -3.90
C ALA A 463 -4.43 -16.17 -4.19
N ILE A 464 -3.62 -15.94 -5.22
CA ILE A 464 -2.36 -16.66 -5.38
C ILE A 464 -1.45 -16.16 -4.25
N GLY A 465 -1.20 -17.01 -3.25
CA GLY A 465 -0.32 -16.68 -2.12
C GLY A 465 1.12 -16.53 -2.60
N VAL A 466 1.58 -15.28 -2.71
CA VAL A 466 2.86 -14.91 -3.34
C VAL A 466 3.83 -14.23 -2.38
N GLY A 467 3.43 -14.02 -1.13
CA GLY A 467 4.37 -13.65 -0.07
C GLY A 467 3.73 -13.30 1.27
N GLN A 468 4.59 -13.08 2.26
CA GLN A 468 4.17 -12.59 3.59
C GLN A 468 3.61 -11.18 3.48
N TYR A 469 2.62 -10.85 4.31
CA TYR A 469 1.97 -9.53 4.36
C TYR A 469 1.16 -9.13 3.12
N GLN A 470 0.85 -10.06 2.23
CA GLN A 470 0.04 -9.81 1.03
C GLN A 470 -1.33 -9.20 1.32
N HIS A 471 -1.94 -9.54 2.46
CA HIS A 471 -3.22 -8.96 2.89
C HIS A 471 -3.06 -7.61 3.60
N ASP A 472 -1.84 -7.19 3.90
CA ASP A 472 -1.51 -5.99 4.66
C ASP A 472 -1.09 -4.82 3.77
N VAL A 473 -0.87 -5.05 2.46
CA VAL A 473 -0.57 -4.01 1.47
C VAL A 473 -1.84 -3.43 0.83
N ASN A 474 -1.72 -2.34 0.09
CA ASN A 474 -2.79 -1.78 -0.72
C ASN A 474 -3.35 -2.82 -1.72
N GLN A 475 -4.56 -3.30 -1.45
CA GLN A 475 -5.20 -4.38 -2.22
C GLN A 475 -5.54 -3.99 -3.66
N LYS A 476 -5.80 -2.70 -3.93
CA LYS A 476 -6.06 -2.22 -5.29
C LYS A 476 -4.78 -2.29 -6.13
N ARG A 477 -3.67 -1.76 -5.61
CA ARG A 477 -2.37 -1.80 -6.29
C ARG A 477 -1.86 -3.24 -6.46
N LEU A 478 -2.09 -4.09 -5.46
CA LEU A 478 -1.76 -5.51 -5.55
C LEU A 478 -2.53 -6.19 -6.70
N ALA A 479 -3.84 -5.98 -6.77
CA ALA A 479 -4.69 -6.57 -7.81
C ALA A 479 -4.25 -6.11 -9.21
N GLU A 480 -4.04 -4.80 -9.40
CA GLU A 480 -3.55 -4.24 -10.68
C GLU A 480 -2.21 -4.87 -11.09
N SER A 481 -1.27 -4.99 -10.15
CA SER A 481 0.04 -5.58 -10.42
C SER A 481 -0.05 -7.07 -10.78
N LEU A 482 -0.81 -7.87 -10.02
CA LEU A 482 -0.92 -9.30 -10.25
C LEU A 482 -1.73 -9.63 -11.51
N THR A 483 -2.78 -8.87 -11.82
CA THR A 483 -3.50 -8.98 -13.10
C THR A 483 -2.55 -8.74 -14.26
N GLY A 484 -1.74 -7.68 -14.19
CA GLY A 484 -0.74 -7.39 -15.20
C GLY A 484 0.26 -8.54 -15.40
N VAL A 485 0.69 -9.20 -14.31
CA VAL A 485 1.58 -10.36 -14.39
C VAL A 485 0.90 -11.58 -15.03
N VAL A 486 -0.38 -11.82 -14.73
CA VAL A 486 -1.16 -12.90 -15.34
C VAL A 486 -1.33 -12.66 -16.84
N GLU A 487 -1.71 -11.44 -17.24
CA GLU A 487 -1.80 -11.05 -18.65
C GLU A 487 -0.48 -11.28 -19.39
N ASP A 488 0.64 -10.85 -18.82
CA ASP A 488 1.96 -11.07 -19.42
C ASP A 488 2.29 -12.56 -19.56
N ALA A 489 2.00 -13.36 -18.54
CA ALA A 489 2.28 -14.79 -18.54
C ALA A 489 1.48 -15.52 -19.62
N VAL A 490 0.16 -15.29 -19.66
CA VAL A 490 -0.75 -15.88 -20.65
C VAL A 490 -0.37 -15.47 -22.05
N ASN A 491 -0.14 -14.17 -22.30
CA ASN A 491 0.23 -13.71 -23.62
C ASN A 491 1.61 -14.23 -24.05
N LYS A 492 2.57 -14.34 -23.12
CA LYS A 492 3.90 -14.87 -23.43
C LYS A 492 3.84 -16.33 -23.90
N VAL A 493 3.06 -17.17 -23.21
CA VAL A 493 2.90 -18.59 -23.57
C VAL A 493 2.02 -18.75 -24.81
N GLY A 494 0.95 -17.97 -24.91
CA GLY A 494 -0.10 -18.16 -25.91
C GLY A 494 -1.14 -19.17 -25.44
N VAL A 495 -2.28 -19.19 -26.13
CA VAL A 495 -3.42 -20.08 -25.84
C VAL A 495 -3.86 -20.71 -27.15
N ASP A 496 -4.10 -22.02 -27.14
CA ASP A 496 -4.79 -22.68 -28.26
C ASP A 496 -6.29 -22.42 -28.10
N VAL A 497 -6.92 -21.79 -29.07
CA VAL A 497 -8.34 -21.41 -28.96
C VAL A 497 -9.29 -22.62 -28.87
N ASN A 498 -8.81 -23.81 -29.21
CA ASN A 498 -9.61 -25.04 -29.20
C ASN A 498 -9.55 -25.79 -27.86
N THR A 499 -8.67 -25.40 -26.94
CA THR A 499 -8.43 -26.08 -25.65
C THR A 499 -8.19 -25.07 -24.54
#